data_AF-A0A1T4Y350-F1
#
_entry.id   AF-A0A1T4Y350-F1
#
_cell.length_a   1.000
_cell.length_b   1.000
_cell.length_c   1.000
_cell.angle_alpha   90.00
_cell.angle_beta   90.00
_cell.angle_gamma   90.00
#
_symmetry.space_group_name_H-M   'P 1'
#
loop_
_entity.id
_entity.type
_entity.pdbx_description
1 polymer ?
#
loop_
_entity_poly.entity_id
_entity_poly.type
_entity_poly.pdbx_seq_one_letter_code
_entity_poly.pdbx_strand_id
1 'polypeptide(L)' 'MAPITREQALENALASSRIEGYEVTEQTRADCRRLMDGKVDARTLAAEILARRRAQRG' A
#
# COMPACT_ATOMS: atom_id res chain seq x y z
N MET A 1 1.40 -23.96 -13.56
CA MET A 1 1.67 -22.87 -12.60
C MET A 1 0.35 -22.52 -11.94
N ALA A 2 0.19 -22.73 -10.63
CA ALA A 2 -1.06 -22.32 -9.96
C ALA A 2 -1.15 -20.79 -9.98
N PRO A 3 -2.34 -20.21 -10.19
CA PRO A 3 -2.50 -18.75 -10.15
C PRO A 3 -2.16 -18.27 -8.73
N ILE A 4 -1.33 -17.22 -8.65
CA ILE A 4 -1.05 -16.56 -7.37
C ILE A 4 -2.32 -15.92 -6.84
N THR A 5 -2.54 -15.99 -5.53
CA THR A 5 -3.69 -15.32 -4.91
C THR A 5 -3.45 -13.81 -4.89
N ARG A 6 -4.52 -13.02 -4.76
CA ARG A 6 -4.42 -11.56 -4.61
C ARG A 6 -3.56 -11.18 -3.40
N GLU A 7 -3.69 -11.91 -2.30
CA GLU A 7 -2.87 -11.72 -1.11
C GLU A 7 -1.39 -11.98 -1.40
N GLN A 8 -1.08 -13.08 -2.10
CA GLN A 8 0.30 -13.41 -2.49
C GLN A 8 0.90 -12.34 -3.41
N ALA A 9 0.11 -11.82 -4.35
CA ALA A 9 0.55 -10.73 -5.24
C ALA A 9 0.87 -9.45 -4.45
N LEU A 10 0.05 -9.12 -3.45
CA LEU A 10 0.31 -7.99 -2.55
C LEU A 10 1.60 -8.21 -1.75
N GLU A 11 1.78 -9.38 -1.13
CA GLU A 11 2.99 -9.69 -0.37
C GLU A 11 4.25 -9.64 -1.21
N ASN A 12 4.20 -10.16 -2.44
CA ASN A 12 5.32 -10.10 -3.36
C ASN A 12 5.68 -8.64 -3.70
N ALA A 13 4.68 -7.79 -3.98
CA ALA A 13 4.92 -6.38 -4.26
C ALA A 13 5.53 -5.63 -3.06
N LEU A 14 5.00 -5.87 -1.85
CA LEU A 14 5.52 -5.28 -0.61
C LEU A 14 6.93 -5.78 -0.28
N ALA A 15 7.22 -7.05 -0.53
CA ALA A 15 8.56 -7.63 -0.36
C ALA A 15 9.56 -6.99 -1.34
N SER A 16 9.19 -6.81 -2.61
CA SER A 16 10.03 -6.08 -3.58
C SER A 16 10.33 -4.67 -3.12
N SER A 17 9.33 -3.91 -2.64
CA SER A 17 9.57 -2.55 -2.11
C SER A 17 10.53 -2.54 -0.91
N ARG A 18 10.45 -3.53 -0.01
CA ARG A 18 11.40 -3.67 1.11
C ARG A 18 12.81 -3.99 0.64
N ILE A 19 12.96 -4.86 -0.37
CA ILE A 19 14.27 -5.19 -0.97
C ILE A 19 14.90 -3.95 -1.62
N GLU A 20 14.09 -3.09 -2.23
CA GLU A 20 14.51 -1.80 -2.77
C GLU A 20 14.81 -0.74 -1.68
N GLY A 21 14.63 -1.07 -0.40
CA GLY A 21 14.93 -0.20 0.74
C GLY A 21 13.81 0.76 1.12
N TYR A 22 12.60 0.63 0.56
CA TYR A 22 11.45 1.41 0.98
C TYR A 22 10.84 0.88 2.27
N GLU A 23 10.48 1.79 3.16
CA GLU A 23 9.73 1.44 4.35
C GLU A 23 8.30 1.01 3.99
N VAL A 24 7.96 -0.22 4.35
CA VAL A 24 6.60 -0.75 4.24
C VAL A 24 6.05 -0.94 5.64
N THR A 25 5.16 -0.03 6.04
CA THR A 25 4.44 -0.07 7.31
C THR A 25 3.14 -0.87 7.19
N GLU A 26 2.53 -1.19 8.33
CA GLU A 26 1.17 -1.76 8.36
C GLU A 26 0.13 -0.86 7.69
N GLN A 27 0.31 0.48 7.80
CA GLN A 27 -0.55 1.43 7.09
C GLN A 27 -0.39 1.29 5.57
N THR A 28 0.84 1.13 5.06
CA THR A 28 1.10 0.89 3.62
C THR A 28 0.36 -0.36 3.13
N ARG A 29 0.41 -1.46 3.91
CA ARG A 29 -0.30 -2.70 3.59
C ARG A 29 -1.81 -2.50 3.56
N ALA A 30 -2.37 -1.83 4.57
CA ALA A 30 -3.80 -1.54 4.65
C ALA A 30 -4.28 -0.65 3.48
N ASP A 31 -3.50 0.37 3.13
CA ASP A 31 -3.76 1.27 2.02
C ASP A 31 -3.77 0.53 0.67
N CYS A 32 -2.76 -0.32 0.42
CA CYS A 32 -2.73 -1.16 -0.78
C CYS A 32 -3.93 -2.11 -0.86
N ARG A 33 -4.33 -2.71 0.26
CA ARG A 33 -5.51 -3.59 0.31
C ARG A 33 -6.81 -2.84 0.01
N ARG A 34 -6.99 -1.65 0.57
CA ARG A 34 -8.15 -0.78 0.26
C ARG A 34 -8.21 -0.44 -1.22
N LEU A 35 -7.07 -0.14 -1.84
CA LEU A 35 -6.97 0.16 -3.27
C LEU A 35 -7.31 -1.06 -4.13
N MET A 36 -6.75 -2.23 -3.81
CA MET A 36 -7.00 -3.50 -4.52
C MET A 36 -8.46 -3.96 -4.40
N ASP A 37 -9.09 -3.74 -3.25
CA ASP A 37 -10.50 -4.05 -3.01
C ASP A 37 -11.45 -3.03 -3.68
N GLY A 38 -10.93 -1.96 -4.29
CA GLY A 38 -11.73 -0.88 -4.88
C GLY A 38 -12.47 -0.01 -3.85
N LYS A 39 -12.11 -0.12 -2.55
CA LYS A 39 -12.69 0.69 -1.47
C LYS A 39 -12.24 2.15 -1.49
N VAL A 40 -11.14 2.42 -2.20
CA VAL A 40 -10.59 3.76 -2.42
C VAL A 40 -9.92 3.77 -3.79
N ASP A 41 -10.02 4.88 -4.51
CA ASP A 41 -9.27 5.09 -5.75
C ASP A 41 -7.87 5.67 -5.46
N ALA A 42 -6.97 5.61 -6.44
CA ALA A 42 -5.59 6.04 -6.28
C ALA A 42 -5.46 7.53 -5.93
N ARG A 43 -6.34 8.40 -6.47
CA ARG A 43 -6.28 9.84 -6.21
C ARG A 43 -6.69 10.15 -4.77
N THR A 44 -7.78 9.54 -4.31
CA THR A 44 -8.23 9.68 -2.93
C THR A 44 -7.19 9.16 -1.96
N LEU A 45 -6.63 7.98 -2.23
CA LEU A 45 -5.59 7.40 -1.37
C LEU A 45 -4.33 8.27 -1.30
N ALA A 46 -3.88 8.83 -2.43
CA ALA A 46 -2.74 9.74 -2.45
C ALA A 46 -3.00 11.01 -1.62
N ALA A 47 -4.21 11.58 -1.71
CA ALA A 47 -4.59 12.73 -0.91
C ALA A 47 -4.58 12.43 0.60
N GLU A 48 -5.10 11.27 1.01
CA GLU A 48 -5.07 10.83 2.41
C GLU A 48 -3.63 10.67 2.93
N ILE A 49 -2.74 10.03 2.15
CA ILE A 49 -1.32 9.85 2.52
C ILE A 49 -0.64 11.20 2.73
N LEU A 50 -0.88 12.16 1.82
CA LEU A 50 -0.33 13.51 1.94
C LEU A 50 -0.88 14.25 3.15
N ALA A 51 -2.18 14.12 3.44
CA ALA A 51 -2.80 14.72 4.62
C ALA A 51 -2.20 14.13 5.92
N ARG A 52 -2.06 12.81 6.02
CA ARG A 52 -1.40 12.13 7.15
C ARG A 52 0.02 12.62 7.36
N ARG A 53 0.80 12.78 6.28
CA ARG A 53 2.19 13.29 6.37
C ARG A 53 2.27 14.74 6.82
N ARG A 54 1.29 15.58 6.47
CA ARG A 54 1.22 16.96 6.96
C ARG A 54 0.90 16.99 8.45
N ALA A 55 -0.05 16.18 8.91
CA ALA A 55 -0.43 16.11 10.33
C ALA A 55 0.71 15.61 11.25
N GLN A 56 1.61 14.76 10.73
CA GLN A 56 2.78 14.27 11.48
C GLN A 56 3.96 15.27 11.51
N ARG A 57 3.89 16.34 10.73
CA ARG A 57 4.96 17.35 10.58
C ARG A 57 4.65 18.68 11.29
N GLY A 58 3.42 18.86 11.76
CA GLY A 58 3.01 19.99 12.60
C GLY A 58 3.08 19.60 14.07
#